data_AF-A0A9P5NV20-F1
#
_entry.id   AF-A0A9P5NV20-F1
#
_cell.length_a   1.000
_cell.length_b   1.000
_cell.length_c   1.000
_cell.angle_alpha   90.00
_cell.angle_beta   90.00
_cell.angle_gamma   90.00
#
_symmetry.space_group_name_H-M   'P 1'
#
loop_
_entity.id
_entity.type
_entity.pdbx_description
1 polymer ?
#
loop_
_entity_poly.entity_id
_entity_poly.type
_entity_poly.pdbx_seq_one_letter_code
_entity_poly.pdbx_strand_id
1 'polypeptide(L)' 'RPQHTLPVILRCAILGSPRKRLTIREIYATMESKYPYYKSAGQTWKQSVRHHLSLNRLFERQPRPVTDPGFGSYWTVN' A
#
# COMPACT_ATOMS: atom_id res chain seq x y z
N ARG A 1 7.59 14.82 -7.07
CA ARG A 1 7.32 13.41 -7.43
C ARG A 1 8.46 12.56 -6.88
N PRO A 2 8.21 11.38 -6.26
CA PRO A 2 9.28 10.55 -5.69
C PRO A 2 10.26 10.06 -6.76
N GLN A 3 11.53 9.84 -6.38
CA GLN A 3 12.56 9.30 -7.28
C GLN A 3 12.50 7.77 -7.45
N HIS A 4 11.79 7.07 -6.56
CA HIS A 4 11.62 5.62 -6.61
C HIS A 4 10.37 5.22 -7.40
N THR A 5 10.39 4.01 -7.98
CA THR A 5 9.24 3.44 -8.67
C THR A 5 8.13 3.07 -7.69
N LEU A 6 6.88 3.01 -8.17
CA LEU A 6 5.73 2.72 -7.31
C LEU A 6 5.84 1.36 -6.59
N PRO A 7 6.28 0.25 -7.22
CA PRO A 7 6.52 -1.01 -6.51
C PRO A 7 7.53 -0.89 -5.38
N VAL A 8 8.62 -0.14 -5.57
CA VAL A 8 9.64 0.08 -4.53
C VAL A 8 9.03 0.85 -3.36
N ILE A 9 8.25 1.90 -3.65
CA ILE A 9 7.56 2.68 -2.63
C ILE A 9 6.57 1.81 -1.84
N LEU A 10 5.77 1.00 -2.53
CA LEU A 10 4.80 0.09 -1.90
C LEU A 10 5.50 -0.95 -1.01
N ARG A 11 6.59 -1.55 -1.50
CA ARG A 11 7.41 -2.48 -0.73
C ARG A 11 7.94 -1.81 0.55
N CYS A 12 8.53 -0.62 0.44
CA CYS A 12 9.04 0.14 1.58
C CYS A 12 7.93 0.58 2.55
N ALA A 13 6.72 0.87 2.06
CA ALA A 13 5.58 1.20 2.90
C ALA A 13 5.15 -0.01 3.73
N ILE A 14 4.94 -1.17 3.09
CA ILE A 14 4.48 -2.40 3.75
C ILE A 14 5.55 -2.92 4.73
N LEU A 15 6.79 -3.09 4.27
CA LEU A 15 7.89 -3.57 5.12
C LEU A 15 8.28 -2.57 6.21
N GLY A 16 7.99 -1.29 6.03
CA GLY A 16 8.20 -0.26 7.05
C GLY A 16 7.13 -0.26 8.15
N SER A 17 6.02 -0.97 7.97
CA SER A 17 4.97 -1.07 9.00
C SER A 17 5.40 -2.02 10.13
N PRO A 18 4.93 -1.81 11.38
CA PRO A 18 5.28 -2.68 12.51
C PRO A 18 4.88 -4.14 12.30
N ARG A 19 3.74 -4.37 11.63
CA ARG A 19 3.18 -5.71 11.38
C ARG A 19 3.55 -6.28 10.02
N LYS A 20 4.44 -5.60 9.27
CA LYS A 20 4.84 -5.95 7.89
C LYS A 20 3.66 -6.17 6.92
N ARG A 21 2.53 -5.52 7.22
CA ARG A 21 1.28 -5.64 6.47
C ARG A 21 0.49 -4.35 6.61
N LEU A 22 -0.16 -3.94 5.53
CA LEU A 22 -0.99 -2.73 5.50
C LEU A 22 -2.24 -2.97 4.67
N THR A 23 -3.34 -2.33 5.03
CA THR A 23 -4.55 -2.23 4.22
C THR A 23 -4.35 -1.20 3.11
N ILE A 24 -5.20 -1.22 2.07
CA ILE A 24 -5.17 -0.22 1.00
C ILE A 24 -5.25 1.21 1.56
N ARG A 25 -6.10 1.43 2.58
CA ARG A 25 -6.25 2.73 3.21
C ARG A 25 -4.99 3.18 3.94
N GLU A 26 -4.34 2.27 4.66
CA GLU A 26 -3.08 2.58 5.36
C GLU A 26 -1.92 2.79 4.38
N ILE A 27 -1.90 2.08 3.25
CA ILE A 27 -0.94 2.33 2.17
C ILE A 27 -1.09 3.76 1.66
N TYR A 28 -2.32 4.22 1.38
CA TYR A 28 -2.56 5.60 0.95
C TYR A 28 -2.05 6.61 1.97
N ALA A 29 -2.42 6.43 3.24
CA ALA A 29 -1.98 7.32 4.32
C ALA A 29 -0.45 7.33 4.49
N THR A 30 0.20 6.16 4.39
CA THR A 30 1.66 6.05 4.48
C THR A 30 2.36 6.76 3.32
N MET A 31 1.84 6.61 2.10
CA MET A 31 2.38 7.28 0.92
C MET A 31 2.21 8.81 1.00
N GLU A 32 1.04 9.29 1.41
CA GLU A 32 0.77 10.72 1.62
C GLU A 32 1.62 11.31 2.76
N SER A 33 1.88 10.54 3.81
CA SER A 33 2.74 10.95 4.93
C SER A 33 4.21 11.05 4.53
N LYS A 34 4.75 10.03 3.85
CA LYS A 34 6.18 9.98 3.47
C LYS A 34 6.51 10.82 2.24
N TYR A 35 5.56 10.98 1.32
CA TYR A 35 5.78 11.70 0.07
C TYR A 35 4.66 12.72 -0.13
N PRO A 36 4.85 13.98 0.29
CA PRO A 36 3.85 15.04 0.20
C PRO A 36 3.26 15.23 -1.20
N TYR A 37 3.99 14.85 -2.25
CA TYR A 37 3.51 14.81 -3.63
C TYR A 37 2.15 14.09 -3.79
N TYR A 38 1.90 12.98 -3.08
CA TYR A 38 0.67 12.21 -3.26
C TYR A 38 -0.58 12.90 -2.65
N LYS A 39 -0.40 13.89 -1.76
CA LYS A 39 -1.51 14.65 -1.19
C LYS A 39 -2.24 15.50 -2.24
N SER A 40 -1.51 16.01 -3.24
CA SER A 40 -2.06 16.86 -4.31
C SER A 40 -2.10 16.19 -5.69
N ALA A 41 -1.64 14.94 -5.82
CA ALA A 41 -1.55 14.22 -7.10
C ALA A 41 -2.89 13.68 -7.65
N GLY A 42 -4.04 14.17 -7.17
CA GLY A 42 -5.37 13.70 -7.57
C GLY A 42 -5.66 12.26 -7.16
N GLN A 43 -6.64 11.59 -7.81
CA GLN A 43 -7.04 10.22 -7.48
C GLN A 43 -6.36 9.14 -8.34
N THR A 44 -5.77 9.51 -9.49
CA THR A 44 -5.21 8.56 -10.46
C THR A 44 -4.13 7.66 -9.87
N TRP A 45 -3.28 8.20 -9.01
CA TRP A 45 -2.22 7.41 -8.38
C TRP A 45 -2.77 6.29 -7.47
N LYS A 46 -3.95 6.48 -6.85
CA LYS A 46 -4.59 5.44 -6.03
C LYS A 46 -5.06 4.26 -6.88
N GLN A 47 -5.47 4.51 -8.12
CA GLN A 47 -5.76 3.47 -9.10
C GLN A 47 -4.48 2.73 -9.50
N SER A 48 -3.38 3.44 -9.75
CA SER A 48 -2.07 2.83 -10.02
C SER A 48 -1.60 1.96 -8.86
N VAL A 49 -1.83 2.37 -7.60
CA VAL A 49 -1.50 1.55 -6.42
C VAL A 49 -2.28 0.23 -6.44
N ARG A 50 -3.60 0.28 -6.62
CA ARG A 50 -4.44 -0.95 -6.66
C ARG A 50 -4.01 -1.87 -7.79
N HIS A 51 -3.70 -1.32 -8.96
CA HIS A 51 -3.21 -2.08 -10.10
C HIS A 51 -1.90 -2.81 -9.79
N HIS A 52 -0.91 -2.13 -9.19
CA HIS A 52 0.37 -2.75 -8.84
C HIS A 52 0.24 -3.81 -7.75
N LEU A 53 -0.59 -3.58 -6.74
CA LEU A 53 -0.86 -4.57 -5.70
C LEU A 53 -1.44 -5.86 -6.30
N SER A 54 -2.35 -5.76 -7.26
CA SER A 54 -2.97 -6.94 -7.88
C SER A 54 -2.10 -7.65 -8.90
N LEU A 55 -1.26 -6.94 -9.68
CA LEU A 55 -0.50 -7.55 -10.77
C LEU A 55 0.90 -8.02 -10.38
N ASN A 56 1.54 -7.37 -9.40
CA ASN A 56 2.91 -7.69 -9.03
C ASN A 56 2.94 -8.81 -7.99
N ARG A 57 3.55 -9.95 -8.35
CA ARG A 57 3.71 -11.14 -7.50
C ARG A 57 4.44 -10.89 -6.18
N LEU A 58 5.13 -9.75 -6.06
CA LEU A 58 5.74 -9.30 -4.82
C LEU A 58 4.70 -9.02 -3.73
N PHE A 59 3.48 -8.64 -4.09
CA PHE A 59 2.43 -8.29 -3.14
C PHE A 59 1.40 -9.40 -3.03
N GLU A 60 1.08 -9.78 -1.81
CA GLU A 60 0.09 -10.81 -1.53
C GLU A 60 -1.07 -10.21 -0.73
N ARG A 61 -2.29 -10.60 -1.09
CA ARG A 61 -3.51 -10.20 -0.37
C ARG A 61 -3.82 -11.24 0.70
N GLN A 62 -3.69 -10.84 1.96
CA GLN A 62 -4.03 -11.69 3.11
C GLN A 62 -5.39 -11.33 3.71
N PRO A 63 -6.28 -12.30 3.94
CA PRO A 63 -7.54 -12.06 4.63
C PRO A 63 -7.27 -11.56 6.06
N ARG A 64 -8.21 -10.75 6.58
CA ARG A 64 -8.15 -10.35 7.98
C ARG A 64 -8.52 -11.55 8.87
N PRO A 65 -7.89 -11.70 10.04
CA PRO A 65 -8.31 -12.70 11.00
C PRO A 65 -9.70 -12.34 11.54
N VAL A 66 -10.48 -13.37 11.93
CA VAL A 66 -11.84 -13.19 12.48
C VAL A 66 -11.86 -12.29 13.73
N THR A 67 -10.75 -12.26 14.47
CA THR A 67 -10.55 -11.43 15.65
C THR A 67 -10.32 -9.93 15.35
N ASP A 68 -10.13 -9.56 14.08
CA ASP A 68 -9.88 -8.18 13.63
C ASP A 68 -10.87 -7.81 12.50
N PRO A 69 -12.17 -7.65 12.85
CA PRO A 69 -13.19 -7.32 11.88
C PRO A 69 -12.96 -5.91 11.32
N GLY A 70 -12.93 -5.80 9.98
CA GLY A 70 -12.71 -4.53 9.32
C GLY A 70 -12.82 -4.63 7.81
N PHE A 71 -12.90 -3.47 7.14
CA PHE A 71 -13.03 -3.41 5.69
C PHE A 71 -11.71 -3.75 4.98
N GLY A 72 -11.82 -4.55 3.92
CA GLY A 72 -10.72 -4.91 3.03
C GLY A 72 -9.73 -5.91 3.62
N SER A 73 -8.76 -6.29 2.80
CA SER A 73 -7.70 -7.23 3.15
C SER A 73 -6.40 -6.52 3.53
N TYR A 74 -5.50 -7.25 4.19
CA TYR A 74 -4.12 -6.83 4.32
C TYR A 74 -3.34 -7.12 3.04
N TRP A 75 -2.34 -6.30 2.77
CA TRP A 75 -1.33 -6.52 1.76
C TRP A 75 0.02 -6.72 2.44
N THR A 76 0.68 -7.81 2.09
CA THR A 76 2.02 -8.20 2.53
C THR A 76 2.99 -8.20 1.36
N VAL A 77 4.27 -8.31 1.66
CA VAL A 77 5.34 -8.55 0.67
C VAL A 77 5.79 -10.00 0.85
N ASN A 78 5.84 -10.75 -0.25
CA ASN A 78 6.41 -12.11 -0.31
C ASN A 78 7.94 -12.09 -0.20
#